data_AF-A0AAW8KW49-F1
#
_entry.id   AF-A0AAW8KW49-F1
#
_cell.length_a   1.000
_cell.length_b   1.000
_cell.length_c   1.000
_cell.angle_alpha   90.00
_cell.angle_beta   90.00
_cell.angle_gamma   90.00
#
_symmetry.space_group_name_H-M   'P 1'
#
loop_
_entity.id
_entity.type
_entity.pdbx_description
1 polymer ?
#
loop_
_entity_poly.entity_id
_entity_poly.type
_entity_poly.pdbx_seq_one_letter_code
_entity_poly.pdbx_strand_id
1 'polypeptide(L)'
;DSAYRLLIRTSKVSSPSAIKAIGTIPQGEEKDVMRLILEELRQHSNWSEIPSGFAGAFLLAQELEETRAQFKALISEVMPKLKPWFKSLIKDEVWFNS
;
A
#
# COMPACT_ATOMS: atom_id res chain seq x y z
N ASP A 1 18.99 0.39 4.40
CA ASP A 1 17.64 0.49 4.99
C ASP A 1 16.78 -0.54 4.28
N SER A 2 16.03 -1.38 4.98
CA SER A 2 15.22 -2.43 4.32
C SER A 2 14.07 -1.79 3.51
N ALA A 3 13.61 -2.47 2.44
CA ALA A 3 12.50 -1.98 1.61
C ALA A 3 11.28 -1.61 2.46
N TYR A 4 10.94 -2.45 3.46
CA TYR A 4 9.91 -2.17 4.47
C TYR A 4 10.06 -0.80 5.14
N ARG A 5 11.23 -0.48 5.71
CA ARG A 5 11.46 0.78 6.46
C ARG A 5 11.34 2.01 5.57
N LEU A 6 11.69 1.89 4.30
CA LEU A 6 11.53 2.97 3.32
C LEU A 6 10.06 3.13 2.93
N LEU A 7 9.35 2.03 2.67
CA LEU A 7 7.95 2.04 2.27
C LEU A 7 7.04 2.62 3.36
N ILE A 8 7.23 2.26 4.63
CA ILE A 8 6.41 2.80 5.72
C ILE A 8 6.58 4.32 5.93
N ARG A 9 7.73 4.88 5.50
CA ARG A 9 8.01 6.33 5.55
C ARG A 9 7.61 7.05 4.26
N THR A 10 7.20 6.31 3.23
CA THR A 10 6.82 6.91 1.94
C THR A 10 5.50 7.64 2.10
N SER A 11 5.50 8.93 1.76
CA SER A 11 4.32 9.81 1.89
C SER A 11 3.63 10.09 0.56
N LYS A 12 4.23 9.72 -0.58
CA LYS A 12 3.70 10.00 -1.92
C LYS A 12 3.74 8.76 -2.81
N VAL A 13 2.64 8.51 -3.51
CA VAL A 13 2.48 7.45 -4.51
C VAL A 13 3.29 7.69 -5.79
N SER A 14 3.99 8.82 -5.90
CA SER A 14 4.90 9.13 -7.01
C SER A 14 6.39 9.00 -6.64
N SER A 15 6.69 8.43 -5.47
CA SER A 15 8.06 8.37 -4.93
C SER A 15 8.98 7.45 -5.75
N PRO A 16 10.00 7.96 -6.45
CA PRO A 16 10.92 7.12 -7.22
C PRO A 16 11.76 6.21 -6.33
N SER A 17 12.11 6.68 -5.13
CA SER A 17 12.87 5.89 -4.16
C SER A 17 12.07 4.70 -3.63
N ALA A 18 10.74 4.83 -3.53
CA ALA A 18 9.87 3.72 -3.14
C ALA A 18 9.83 2.65 -4.24
N ILE A 19 9.62 3.03 -5.50
CA ILE A 19 9.67 2.11 -6.65
C ILE A 19 11.01 1.37 -6.70
N LYS A 20 12.13 2.09 -6.53
CA LYS A 20 13.45 1.46 -6.49
C LYS A 20 13.59 0.46 -5.34
N ALA A 21 13.06 0.78 -4.16
CA ALA A 21 13.10 -0.12 -3.01
C ALA A 21 12.25 -1.37 -3.22
N ILE A 22 11.07 -1.25 -3.87
CA ILE A 22 10.21 -2.37 -4.22
C ILE A 22 10.98 -3.36 -5.11
N GLY A 23 11.70 -2.87 -6.12
CA GLY A 23 12.53 -3.72 -7.00
C GLY A 23 13.73 -4.40 -6.31
N THR A 24 13.98 -4.14 -5.03
CA THR A 24 15.02 -4.82 -4.23
C THR A 24 14.45 -5.87 -3.27
N ILE A 25 13.13 -6.03 -3.21
CA ILE A 25 12.49 -7.05 -2.38
C ILE A 25 12.84 -8.43 -2.98
N PRO A 26 13.38 -9.37 -2.18
CA PRO A 26 13.67 -10.72 -2.67
C PRO A 26 12.40 -11.47 -3.10
N GLN A 27 12.55 -12.30 -4.13
CA GLN A 27 11.46 -13.13 -4.62
C GLN A 27 10.90 -14.02 -3.49
N GLY A 28 9.59 -13.93 -3.26
CA GLY A 28 8.89 -14.68 -2.21
C GLY A 28 8.74 -13.93 -0.89
N GLU A 29 9.37 -12.77 -0.71
CA GLU A 29 9.23 -11.93 0.50
C GLU A 29 8.19 -10.80 0.35
N GLU A 30 7.62 -10.61 -0.83
CA GLU A 30 6.72 -9.48 -1.17
C GLU A 30 5.50 -9.42 -0.25
N LYS A 31 4.87 -10.59 -0.03
CA LYS A 31 3.71 -10.73 0.84
C LYS A 31 4.04 -10.49 2.32
N ASP A 32 5.26 -10.80 2.74
CA ASP A 32 5.72 -10.52 4.10
C ASP A 32 6.00 -9.04 4.30
N VAL A 33 6.66 -8.38 3.34
CA VAL A 33 6.84 -6.92 3.35
C VAL A 33 5.49 -6.22 3.37
N MET A 34 4.55 -6.63 2.51
CA MET A 34 3.18 -6.10 2.51
C MET A 34 2.52 -6.29 3.87
N ARG A 35 2.52 -7.52 4.41
CA ARG A 35 1.93 -7.83 5.72
C ARG A 35 2.45 -6.89 6.83
N LEU A 36 3.77 -6.67 6.90
CA LEU A 36 4.36 -5.77 7.90
C LEU A 36 3.85 -4.32 7.74
N ILE A 37 3.74 -3.81 6.51
CA ILE A 37 3.20 -2.47 6.27
C ILE A 37 1.73 -2.38 6.68
N LEU A 38 0.94 -3.42 6.37
CA LEU A 38 -0.49 -3.46 6.73
C LEU A 38 -0.72 -3.55 8.25
N GLU A 39 0.15 -4.25 8.98
CA GLU A 39 0.12 -4.32 10.45
C GLU A 39 0.27 -2.93 11.09
N GLU A 40 1.16 -2.09 10.57
CA GLU A 40 1.29 -0.68 10.98
C GLU A 40 0.05 0.13 10.58
N LEU A 41 -0.48 -0.08 9.37
CA LEU A 41 -1.65 0.65 8.88
C LEU A 41 -2.91 0.37 9.70
N ARG A 42 -3.08 -0.84 10.24
CA ARG A 42 -4.20 -1.18 11.13
C ARG A 42 -4.20 -0.40 12.44
N GLN A 43 -3.07 0.17 12.85
CA GLN A 43 -3.01 1.03 14.05
C GLN A 43 -3.70 2.39 13.81
N HIS A 44 -3.93 2.78 12.56
CA HIS A 44 -4.66 4.00 12.24
C HIS A 44 -6.17 3.79 12.35
N SER A 45 -6.80 4.50 13.28
CA SER A 45 -8.25 4.52 13.45
C SER A 45 -8.97 5.52 12.54
N ASN A 46 -8.26 6.55 12.06
CA ASN A 46 -8.82 7.57 11.18
C ASN A 46 -8.34 7.43 9.73
N TRP A 47 -9.29 7.17 8.84
CA TRP A 47 -9.09 7.08 7.39
C TRP A 47 -9.80 8.20 6.62
N SER A 48 -10.27 9.26 7.30
CA SER A 48 -10.76 10.47 6.64
C SER A 48 -9.68 11.15 5.81
N GLU A 49 -8.43 10.96 6.22
CA GLU A 49 -7.21 11.43 5.57
C GLU A 49 -6.34 10.22 5.17
N ILE A 50 -5.28 10.47 4.42
CA ILE A 50 -4.33 9.44 3.99
C ILE A 50 -3.41 9.10 5.17
N PRO A 51 -3.43 7.86 5.71
CA PRO A 51 -2.57 7.51 6.83
C PRO A 51 -1.10 7.41 6.41
N SER A 52 -0.20 7.61 7.38
CA SER A 52 1.25 7.42 7.15
C SER A 52 1.52 5.98 6.70
N GLY A 53 2.45 5.80 5.77
CA GLY A 53 2.77 4.48 5.22
C GLY A 53 1.78 3.96 4.17
N PHE A 54 0.62 4.59 3.98
CA PHE A 54 -0.36 4.18 2.96
C PHE A 54 0.26 4.19 1.57
N ALA A 55 1.00 5.23 1.23
CA ALA A 55 1.58 5.36 -0.10
C ALA A 55 2.58 4.23 -0.42
N GLY A 56 3.32 3.75 0.58
CA GLY A 56 4.20 2.60 0.43
C GLY A 56 3.42 1.30 0.18
N ALA A 57 2.35 1.05 0.94
CA ALA A 57 1.49 -0.11 0.73
C ALA A 57 0.82 -0.08 -0.65
N PHE A 58 0.29 1.08 -1.05
CA PHE A 58 -0.37 1.23 -2.34
C PHE A 58 0.60 0.99 -3.51
N LEU A 59 1.79 1.59 -3.47
CA LEU A 59 2.83 1.37 -4.48
C LEU A 59 3.24 -0.10 -4.57
N LEU A 60 3.39 -0.78 -3.43
CA LEU A 60 3.74 -2.20 -3.41
C LEU A 60 2.66 -3.06 -4.11
N ALA A 61 1.37 -2.78 -3.86
CA ALA A 61 0.26 -3.46 -4.52
C ALA A 61 0.13 -3.11 -6.01
N GLN A 62 0.46 -1.88 -6.38
CA GLN A 62 0.45 -1.43 -7.76
C GLN A 62 1.50 -2.19 -8.58
N GLU A 63 2.73 -2.25 -8.08
CA GLU A 63 3.88 -2.87 -8.75
C GLU A 63 3.86 -4.41 -8.68
N LEU A 64 3.46 -4.99 -7.55
CA LEU A 64 3.58 -6.44 -7.28
C LEU A 64 2.21 -7.08 -7.07
N GLU A 65 1.75 -7.84 -8.06
CA GLU A 65 0.41 -8.44 -8.12
C GLU A 65 0.10 -9.35 -6.93
N GLU A 66 1.10 -10.12 -6.48
CA GLU A 66 0.99 -11.07 -5.38
C GLU A 66 0.60 -10.41 -4.04
N THR A 67 0.78 -9.09 -3.91
CA THR A 67 0.46 -8.34 -2.70
C THR A 67 -0.93 -7.69 -2.73
N ARG A 68 -1.57 -7.62 -3.90
CA ARG A 68 -2.86 -6.92 -4.12
C ARG A 68 -3.99 -7.46 -3.26
N ALA A 69 -4.05 -8.78 -3.06
CA ALA A 69 -5.09 -9.41 -2.27
C ALA A 69 -5.07 -8.95 -0.81
N GLN A 70 -3.88 -8.86 -0.20
CA GLN A 70 -3.72 -8.37 1.17
C GLN A 70 -4.09 -6.89 1.28
N PHE A 71 -3.67 -6.08 0.31
CA PHE A 71 -4.02 -4.66 0.27
C PHE A 71 -5.53 -4.45 0.14
N LYS A 72 -6.20 -5.11 -0.82
CA LYS A 72 -7.67 -5.05 -0.99
C LYS A 72 -8.41 -5.47 0.28
N ALA A 73 -7.94 -6.51 0.95
CA ALA A 73 -8.51 -6.98 2.21
C ALA A 73 -8.43 -5.91 3.31
N LEU A 74 -7.27 -5.26 3.47
CA LEU A 74 -7.13 -4.15 4.43
C LEU A 74 -8.10 -3.01 4.09
N ILE A 75 -8.16 -2.57 2.83
CA ILE A 75 -9.04 -1.45 2.45
C ILE A 75 -10.51 -1.80 2.72
N SER A 76 -10.93 -3.04 2.47
CA SER A 76 -12.29 -3.48 2.78
C SER A 76 -12.59 -3.50 4.29
N GLU A 77 -11.58 -3.85 5.11
CA GLU A 77 -11.64 -3.87 6.58
C GLU A 77 -11.75 -2.45 7.17
N VAL A 78 -10.82 -1.56 6.79
CA VAL A 78 -10.69 -0.22 7.40
C VAL A 78 -11.56 0.84 6.73
N MET A 79 -11.97 0.59 5.48
CA MET A 79 -12.73 1.51 4.65
C MET A 79 -13.91 0.80 3.93
N PRO A 80 -14.90 0.24 4.67
CA PRO A 80 -16.05 -0.48 4.07
C PRO A 80 -16.84 0.37 3.05
N LYS A 81 -16.82 1.69 3.22
CA LYS A 81 -17.26 2.66 2.22
C LYS A 81 -16.05 3.48 1.78
N LEU A 82 -15.64 3.31 0.53
CA LEU A 82 -14.48 4.00 -0.02
C LEU A 82 -14.61 5.52 0.13
N LYS A 83 -13.58 6.15 0.69
CA LYS A 83 -13.49 7.60 0.90
C LYS A 83 -13.19 8.31 -0.43
N PRO A 84 -13.60 9.59 -0.59
CA PRO A 84 -13.41 10.32 -1.84
C PRO A 84 -11.94 10.38 -2.31
N TRP A 85 -11.00 10.60 -1.39
CA TRP A 85 -9.58 10.66 -1.71
C TRP A 85 -9.08 9.34 -2.31
N PHE A 86 -9.53 8.20 -1.75
CA PHE A 86 -9.11 6.89 -2.20
C PHE A 86 -9.76 6.56 -3.54
N LYS A 87 -11.05 6.86 -3.74
CA LYS A 87 -11.73 6.72 -5.04
C LYS A 87 -11.04 7.49 -6.15
N SER A 88 -10.55 8.70 -5.86
CA SER A 88 -9.81 9.48 -6.84
C SER A 88 -8.47 8.84 -7.20
N LEU A 89 -7.80 8.21 -6.22
CA LEU A 89 -6.52 7.55 -6.42
C LEU A 89 -6.66 6.28 -7.26
N ILE A 90 -7.68 5.46 -7.00
CA ILE A 90 -7.88 4.17 -7.70
C ILE A 90 -8.64 4.27 -9.02
N LYS A 91 -8.96 5.49 -9.48
CA LYS A 91 -9.86 5.70 -10.62
C LYS A 91 -9.39 4.92 -11.87
N ASP A 92 -8.08 4.92 -12.11
CA ASP A 92 -7.46 4.30 -13.28
C ASP A 92 -6.76 2.97 -12.93
N GLU A 93 -6.89 2.50 -11.69
CA GLU A 93 -6.25 1.28 -11.19
C GLU A 93 -7.13 0.05 -11.46
N VAL A 94 -7.03 -0.51 -12.67
CA VAL A 94 -7.83 -1.67 -13.11
C VAL A 94 -7.67 -2.84 -12.15
N TRP A 95 -6.46 -3.09 -11.64
CA TRP A 95 -6.17 -4.18 -10.71
C TRP A 95 -6.95 -4.06 -9.39
N PHE A 96 -7.35 -2.84 -8.99
CA PHE A 96 -8.16 -2.64 -7.80
C PHE A 96 -9.65 -2.83 -8.10
N ASN A 97 -10.11 -2.28 -9.22
CA ASN A 97 -11.52 -2.24 -9.60
C ASN A 97 -12.06 -3.55 -10.21
N SER A 98 -11.17 -4.49 -10.59
CA SER A 98 -11.51 -5.84 -11.03
C SER A 98 -11.84 -6.78 -9.87
#